data_AF-A0A8S3VIG8-F1
#
_entry.id   AF-A0A8S3VIG8-F1
#
_cell.length_a   1.000
_cell.length_b   1.000
_cell.length_c   1.000
_cell.angle_alpha   90.00
_cell.angle_beta   90.00
_cell.angle_gamma   90.00
#
_symmetry.space_group_name_H-M   'P 1'
#
loop_
_entity.id
_entity.type
_entity.pdbx_description
1 polymer ?
#
loop_
_entity_poly.entity_id
_entity_poly.type
_entity_poly.pdbx_seq_one_letter_code
_entity_poly.pdbx_strand_id
1 'polypeptide(L)'
;MDPDIENSVKRIVGEEIRKTQNDLLSQMEGMFSIKLQEFDHQQKERSELQMNRLQNELSGNDDYKFQRKSCEDQFKFNRKLSVTLKEADASLESRDPSASLAKQKIAEGIQLIRYRQKLVKMADSSEMGWKVVQEYTANPLADDSEDDRKILRAQTRAERKTKSEKAKKKDQRHIAGQLQLLLLVMQTGKQVGGPEFATTVTSLVTGNLNVQRKNES
;
A
#
# COMPACT_ATOMS: atom_id res chain seq x y z
N MET A 1 -22.95 41.84 68.77
CA MET A 1 -21.75 42.10 67.95
C MET A 1 -21.91 43.51 67.41
N ASP A 2 -20.86 44.32 67.43
CA ASP A 2 -20.92 45.70 66.93
C ASP A 2 -21.17 45.68 65.41
N PRO A 3 -22.23 46.34 64.89
CA PRO A 3 -22.53 46.36 63.46
C PRO A 3 -21.37 46.89 62.59
N ASP A 4 -20.49 47.73 63.13
CA ASP A 4 -19.31 48.22 62.39
C ASP A 4 -18.26 47.14 62.21
N ILE A 5 -18.12 46.23 63.18
CA ILE A 5 -17.21 45.09 63.08
C ILE A 5 -17.73 44.10 62.03
N GLU A 6 -19.04 43.82 62.03
CA GLU A 6 -19.65 42.91 61.06
C GLU A 6 -19.51 43.43 59.62
N ASN A 7 -19.72 44.73 59.40
CA ASN A 7 -19.54 45.36 58.09
C ASN A 7 -18.08 45.36 57.64
N SER A 8 -17.14 45.58 58.56
CA SER A 8 -15.70 45.53 58.25
C SER A 8 -15.26 44.13 57.83
N VAL A 9 -15.72 43.09 58.55
CA VAL A 9 -15.42 41.68 58.22
C VAL A 9 -16.00 41.29 56.86
N LYS A 10 -17.26 41.66 56.56
CA LYS A 10 -17.89 41.38 55.26
C LYS A 10 -17.10 42.00 54.10
N ARG A 11 -16.60 43.22 54.29
CA ARG A 11 -15.77 43.91 53.29
C ARG A 11 -14.44 43.20 53.07
N ILE A 12 -13.71 42.87 54.13
CA ILE A 12 -12.41 42.17 54.04
C ILE A 12 -12.57 40.82 53.34
N VAL A 13 -13.58 40.04 53.73
CA VAL A 13 -13.88 38.74 53.11
C VAL A 13 -14.26 38.92 51.64
N GLY A 14 -15.07 39.93 51.30
CA GLY A 14 -15.44 40.23 49.92
C GLY A 14 -14.25 40.67 49.06
N GLU A 15 -13.32 41.44 49.61
CA GLU A 15 -12.07 41.84 48.94
C GLU A 15 -11.16 40.63 48.69
N GLU A 16 -10.96 39.76 49.68
CA GLU A 16 -10.08 38.59 49.52
C GLU A 16 -10.68 37.55 48.56
N ILE A 17 -12.01 37.37 48.55
CA ILE A 17 -12.69 36.51 47.56
C ILE A 17 -12.49 37.07 46.15
N ARG A 18 -12.67 38.39 45.95
CA ARG A 18 -12.45 39.02 44.65
C ARG A 18 -11.02 38.86 44.17
N LYS A 19 -10.05 39.06 45.08
CA LYS A 19 -8.64 38.86 44.78
C LYS A 19 -8.34 37.41 44.38
N THR A 20 -8.85 36.44 45.15
CA THR A 20 -8.70 35.01 44.84
C THR A 20 -9.30 34.64 43.49
N GLN A 21 -10.48 35.18 43.15
CA GLN A 21 -11.13 34.96 41.86
C GLN A 21 -10.32 35.54 40.71
N ASN A 22 -9.78 36.76 40.87
CA ASN A 22 -8.92 37.38 39.86
C ASN A 22 -7.61 36.60 39.65
N ASP A 23 -6.99 36.14 40.74
CA ASP A 23 -5.77 35.33 40.67
C ASP A 23 -6.02 34.00 39.94
N LEU A 24 -7.16 33.35 40.20
CA LEU A 24 -7.54 32.11 39.53
C LEU A 24 -7.83 32.33 38.04
N LEU A 25 -8.52 33.40 37.69
CA LEU A 25 -8.77 33.76 36.28
C LEU A 25 -7.46 34.06 35.54
N SER A 26 -6.52 34.77 36.17
CA SER A 26 -5.21 35.06 35.57
C SER A 26 -4.38 33.78 35.35
N GLN A 27 -4.39 32.85 36.32
CA GLN A 27 -3.73 31.55 36.14
C GLN A 27 -4.37 30.73 35.02
N MET A 28 -5.70 30.73 34.92
CA MET A 28 -6.42 30.06 33.83
C MET A 28 -6.05 30.67 32.47
N GLU A 29 -6.02 31.99 32.36
CA GLU A 29 -5.61 32.69 31.14
C GLU A 29 -4.16 32.33 30.73
N GLY A 30 -3.25 32.26 31.70
CA GLY A 30 -1.87 31.83 31.45
C GLY A 30 -1.80 30.38 30.97
N MET A 31 -2.52 29.46 31.62
CA MET A 31 -2.56 28.05 31.23
C MET A 31 -3.18 27.86 29.84
N PHE A 32 -4.28 28.55 29.54
CA PHE A 32 -4.89 28.52 28.21
C PHE A 32 -3.95 29.04 27.15
N SER A 33 -3.26 30.17 27.41
CA SER A 33 -2.29 30.73 26.48
C SER A 33 -1.16 29.74 26.17
N ILE A 34 -0.60 29.08 27.20
CA ILE A 34 0.44 28.05 27.04
C ILE A 34 -0.10 26.86 26.24
N LYS A 35 -1.30 26.36 26.58
CA LYS A 35 -1.88 25.20 25.88
C LYS A 35 -2.29 25.50 24.45
N LEU A 36 -2.75 26.71 24.16
CA LEU A 36 -3.02 27.18 22.79
C LEU A 36 -1.74 27.28 21.97
N GLN A 37 -0.66 27.81 22.54
CA GLN A 37 0.64 27.85 21.87
C GLN A 37 1.17 26.43 21.60
N GLU A 38 1.07 25.53 22.57
CA GLU A 38 1.49 24.14 22.43
C GLU A 38 0.65 23.41 21.38
N PHE A 39 -0.66 23.65 21.34
CA PHE A 39 -1.55 23.11 20.31
C PHE A 39 -1.21 23.65 18.91
N ASP A 40 -0.97 24.95 18.76
CA ASP A 40 -0.59 25.56 17.47
C ASP A 40 0.74 24.99 16.97
N HIS A 41 1.72 24.82 17.86
CA HIS A 41 3.00 24.21 17.52
C HIS A 41 2.84 22.75 17.08
N GLN A 42 2.11 21.94 17.85
CA GLN A 42 1.83 20.54 17.49
C GLN A 42 1.07 20.42 16.17
N GLN A 43 0.14 21.34 15.88
CA GLN A 43 -0.60 21.33 14.62
C GLN A 43 0.28 21.71 13.43
N LYS A 44 1.18 22.68 13.58
CA LYS A 44 2.17 23.03 12.56
C LYS A 44 3.10 21.86 12.26
N GLU A 45 3.69 21.24 13.28
CA GLU A 45 4.55 20.07 13.10
C GLU A 45 3.81 18.91 12.42
N ARG A 46 2.57 18.63 12.82
CA ARG A 46 1.74 17.60 12.16
C ARG A 46 1.44 17.93 10.70
N SER A 47 1.12 19.19 10.41
CA SER A 47 0.84 19.67 9.05
C SER A 47 2.09 19.55 8.17
N GLU A 48 3.26 19.97 8.67
CA GLU A 48 4.54 19.86 7.97
C GLU A 48 4.92 18.40 7.69
N LEU A 49 4.70 17.50 8.66
CA LEU A 49 4.90 16.06 8.45
C LEU A 49 3.96 15.51 7.37
N GLN A 50 2.69 15.93 7.34
CA GLN A 50 1.74 15.51 6.30
C GLN A 50 2.11 16.07 4.92
N MET A 51 2.52 17.34 4.84
CA MET A 51 2.97 17.97 3.61
C MET A 51 4.25 17.32 3.07
N ASN A 52 5.22 17.00 3.94
CA ASN A 52 6.43 16.28 3.54
C ASN A 52 6.13 14.85 3.06
N ARG A 53 5.15 14.16 3.65
CA ARG A 53 4.67 12.87 3.14
C ARG A 53 4.07 13.00 1.75
N LEU A 54 3.13 13.93 1.58
CA LEU A 54 2.49 14.21 0.28
C LEU A 54 3.52 14.60 -0.77
N GLN A 55 4.50 15.44 -0.41
CA GLN A 55 5.56 15.85 -1.33
C GLN A 55 6.45 14.67 -1.70
N ASN A 56 6.79 13.77 -0.78
CA ASN A 56 7.55 12.55 -1.11
C ASN A 56 6.76 11.55 -1.99
N GLU A 57 5.44 11.53 -1.85
CA GLU A 57 4.53 10.74 -2.72
C GLU A 57 4.42 11.37 -4.11
N LEU A 58 4.29 12.70 -4.20
CA LEU A 58 4.20 13.46 -5.46
C LEU A 58 5.52 13.51 -6.22
N SER A 59 6.64 13.70 -5.53
CA SER A 59 8.00 13.55 -6.06
C SER A 59 8.37 12.08 -6.35
N GLY A 60 7.40 11.16 -6.23
CA GLY A 60 7.52 9.75 -6.62
C GLY A 60 7.11 9.41 -8.03
N ASN A 61 6.57 10.37 -8.77
CA ASN A 61 6.51 10.28 -10.23
C ASN A 61 7.90 10.55 -10.81
N ASP A 62 8.85 9.66 -10.53
CA ASP A 62 9.88 9.41 -11.54
C ASP A 62 9.13 8.76 -12.71
N ASP A 63 9.15 9.38 -13.89
CA ASP A 63 8.64 8.79 -15.15
C ASP A 63 9.35 7.47 -15.53
N TYR A 64 10.23 6.98 -14.66
CA TYR A 64 10.94 5.74 -14.78
C TYR A 64 9.99 4.54 -14.73
N LYS A 65 9.83 3.90 -15.89
CA LYS A 65 9.06 2.65 -16.03
C LYS A 65 9.96 1.45 -15.73
N PHE A 66 9.75 0.84 -14.56
CA PHE A 66 10.42 -0.40 -14.19
C PHE A 66 10.08 -1.55 -15.17
N GLN A 67 11.11 -2.23 -15.66
CA GLN A 67 10.94 -3.39 -16.56
C GLN A 67 10.38 -4.62 -15.83
N ARG A 68 10.71 -4.77 -14.54
CA ARG A 68 10.30 -5.91 -13.71
C ARG A 68 9.48 -5.41 -12.53
N LYS A 69 8.31 -6.03 -12.33
CA LYS A 69 7.43 -5.69 -11.21
C LYS A 69 8.11 -5.85 -9.85
N SER A 70 8.95 -6.87 -9.68
CA SER A 70 9.72 -7.07 -8.44
C SER A 70 10.71 -5.93 -8.16
N CYS A 71 11.29 -5.31 -9.19
CA CYS A 71 12.18 -4.16 -9.03
C CYS A 71 11.40 -2.91 -8.62
N GLU A 72 10.24 -2.68 -9.23
CA GLU A 72 9.32 -1.59 -8.85
C GLU A 72 8.90 -1.74 -7.37
N ASP A 73 8.50 -2.94 -6.97
CA ASP A 73 8.06 -3.22 -5.60
C ASP A 73 9.21 -3.05 -4.59
N GLN A 74 10.45 -3.42 -4.98
CA GLN A 74 11.63 -3.17 -4.16
C GLN A 74 11.93 -1.68 -4.01
N PHE A 75 11.82 -0.91 -5.10
CA PHE A 75 12.03 0.53 -5.06
C PHE A 75 10.99 1.22 -4.16
N LYS A 76 9.71 0.88 -4.33
CA LYS A 76 8.63 1.38 -3.47
C LYS A 76 8.84 1.04 -2.00
N PHE A 77 9.27 -0.19 -1.70
CA PHE A 77 9.64 -0.60 -0.35
C PHE A 77 10.80 0.23 0.21
N ASN A 78 11.89 0.37 -0.54
CA ASN A 78 13.07 1.15 -0.11
C ASN A 78 12.73 2.61 0.12
N ARG A 79 11.90 3.21 -0.75
CA ARG A 79 11.41 4.57 -0.60
C ARG A 79 10.61 4.71 0.71
N LYS A 80 9.65 3.82 0.95
CA LYS A 80 8.87 3.80 2.21
C LYS A 80 9.79 3.70 3.42
N LEU A 81 10.74 2.75 3.42
CA LEU A 81 11.69 2.58 4.51
C LEU A 81 12.56 3.83 4.73
N SER A 82 13.04 4.45 3.65
CA SER A 82 13.81 5.69 3.72
C SER A 82 13.00 6.84 4.35
N VAL A 83 11.72 6.99 3.97
CA VAL A 83 10.83 7.98 4.59
C VAL A 83 10.64 7.69 6.08
N THR A 84 10.34 6.44 6.46
CA THR A 84 10.19 6.05 7.88
C THR A 84 11.45 6.35 8.69
N LEU A 85 12.64 6.12 8.13
CA LEU A 85 13.91 6.42 8.80
C LEU A 85 14.19 7.92 8.88
N LYS A 86 13.87 8.70 7.85
CA LYS A 86 13.96 10.16 7.90
C LYS A 86 13.01 10.78 8.93
N GLU A 87 11.80 10.22 9.08
CA GLU A 87 10.88 10.63 10.14
C GLU A 87 11.45 10.32 11.53
N ALA A 88 12.12 9.17 11.70
CA ALA A 88 12.80 8.84 12.95
C ALA A 88 13.94 9.83 13.25
N ASP A 89 14.74 10.16 12.25
CA ASP A 89 15.87 11.09 12.34
C ASP A 89 15.40 12.50 12.72
N ALA A 90 14.40 13.04 12.02
CA ALA A 90 13.78 14.32 12.37
C ALA A 90 13.17 14.32 13.78
N SER A 91 12.62 13.18 14.22
CA SER A 91 12.10 13.05 15.60
C SER A 91 13.21 13.05 16.66
N LEU A 92 14.44 12.68 16.32
CA LEU A 92 15.60 12.78 17.22
C LEU A 92 16.12 14.22 17.33
N GLU A 93 15.93 15.05 16.30
CA GLU A 93 16.23 16.48 16.35
C GLU A 93 15.20 17.25 17.19
N SER A 94 14.00 16.69 17.39
CA SER A 94 13.03 17.22 18.33
C SER A 94 13.55 17.13 19.77
N ARG A 95 13.30 18.17 20.56
CA ARG A 95 13.79 18.28 21.95
C ARG A 95 13.04 17.36 22.94
N ASP A 96 12.44 16.26 22.45
CA ASP A 96 11.75 15.24 23.24
C ASP A 96 12.77 14.41 24.04
N PRO A 97 12.81 14.52 25.38
CA PRO A 97 13.75 13.78 26.22
C PRO A 97 13.57 12.26 26.14
N SER A 98 12.38 11.80 25.76
CA SER A 98 12.04 10.38 25.72
C SER A 98 12.38 9.70 24.39
N ALA A 99 12.59 10.51 23.33
CA ALA A 99 12.73 10.09 21.94
C ALA A 99 11.65 9.06 21.53
N SER A 100 10.42 9.24 22.02
CA SER A 100 9.35 8.23 21.94
C SER A 100 8.95 7.98 20.49
N LEU A 101 8.75 9.06 19.72
CA LEU A 101 8.38 9.00 18.31
C LEU A 101 9.50 8.38 17.46
N ALA A 102 10.76 8.74 17.72
CA ALA A 102 11.91 8.17 17.04
C ALA A 102 12.01 6.65 17.28
N LYS A 103 11.85 6.19 18.53
CA LYS A 103 11.82 4.76 18.88
C LYS A 103 10.69 4.02 18.17
N GLN A 104 9.50 4.62 18.13
CA GLN A 104 8.35 4.06 17.42
C GLN A 104 8.65 3.90 15.93
N LYS A 105 9.24 4.92 15.29
CA LYS A 105 9.56 4.90 13.86
C LYS A 105 10.67 3.91 13.51
N ILE A 106 11.68 3.79 14.37
CA ILE A 106 12.72 2.75 14.24
C ILE A 106 12.09 1.36 14.35
N ALA A 107 11.21 1.14 15.33
CA ALA A 107 10.50 -0.13 15.47
C ALA A 107 9.65 -0.45 14.23
N GLU A 108 8.94 0.54 13.67
CA GLU A 108 8.22 0.42 12.40
C GLU A 108 9.16 -0.01 11.27
N GLY A 109 10.30 0.66 11.12
CA GLY A 109 11.34 0.34 10.14
C GLY A 109 11.88 -1.09 10.27
N ILE A 110 12.12 -1.56 11.50
CA ILE A 110 12.56 -2.94 11.78
C ILE A 110 11.49 -3.95 11.33
N GLN A 111 10.22 -3.69 11.61
CA GLN A 111 9.13 -4.58 11.19
C GLN A 111 8.98 -4.62 9.67
N LEU A 112 9.13 -3.48 8.99
CA LEU A 112 9.14 -3.41 7.53
C LEU A 112 10.27 -4.28 6.94
N ILE A 113 11.48 -4.22 7.51
CA ILE A 113 12.62 -5.05 7.07
C ILE A 113 12.33 -6.53 7.31
N ARG A 114 11.86 -6.92 8.51
CA ARG A 114 11.54 -8.31 8.83
C ARG A 114 10.50 -8.89 7.87
N TYR A 115 9.44 -8.12 7.61
CA TYR A 115 8.42 -8.51 6.65
C TYR A 115 9.01 -8.69 5.26
N ARG A 116 9.86 -7.76 4.79
CA ARG A 116 10.49 -7.88 3.48
C ARG A 116 11.43 -9.08 3.39
N GLN A 117 12.22 -9.36 4.42
CA GLN A 117 13.09 -10.54 4.50
C GLN A 117 12.29 -11.84 4.36
N LYS A 118 11.12 -11.92 4.99
CA LYS A 118 10.20 -13.04 4.82
C LYS A 118 9.74 -13.19 3.36
N LEU A 119 9.36 -12.10 2.70
CA LEU A 119 8.96 -12.15 1.29
C LEU A 119 10.10 -12.60 0.37
N VAL A 120 11.34 -12.15 0.63
CA VAL A 120 12.53 -12.58 -0.13
C VAL A 120 12.77 -14.08 0.06
N LYS A 121 12.74 -14.58 1.31
CA LYS A 121 12.87 -16.02 1.59
C LYS A 121 11.79 -16.85 0.89
N MET A 122 10.54 -16.36 0.87
CA MET A 122 9.43 -17.01 0.18
C MET A 122 9.61 -17.06 -1.34
N ALA A 123 10.16 -15.99 -1.93
CA ALA A 123 10.49 -15.96 -3.34
C ALA A 123 11.65 -16.91 -3.67
N ASP A 124 12.67 -16.98 -2.82
CA ASP A 124 13.83 -17.86 -3.00
C ASP A 124 13.45 -19.34 -2.87
N SER A 125 12.59 -19.67 -1.90
CA SER A 125 12.17 -21.05 -1.63
C SER A 125 11.12 -21.61 -2.61
N SER A 126 10.62 -20.80 -3.55
CA SER A 126 9.55 -21.20 -4.46
C SER A 126 10.01 -21.18 -5.91
N GLU A 127 9.71 -22.24 -6.66
CA GLU A 127 9.95 -22.31 -8.11
C GLU A 127 9.25 -21.16 -8.88
N MET A 128 8.13 -20.69 -8.34
CA MET A 128 7.32 -19.62 -8.92
C MET A 128 7.82 -18.22 -8.51
N GLY A 129 8.80 -18.14 -7.60
CA GLY A 129 9.50 -16.93 -7.22
C GLY A 129 8.59 -15.82 -6.70
N TRP A 130 8.84 -14.60 -7.18
CA TRP A 130 8.05 -13.40 -6.84
C TRP A 130 6.57 -13.49 -7.20
N LYS A 131 6.14 -14.43 -8.05
CA LYS A 131 4.71 -14.64 -8.33
C LYS A 131 3.95 -15.15 -7.09
N VAL A 132 4.59 -15.96 -6.25
CA VAL A 132 3.99 -16.43 -4.98
C VAL A 132 3.85 -15.27 -4.01
N VAL A 133 4.88 -14.42 -3.92
CA VAL A 133 4.84 -13.21 -3.09
C VAL A 133 3.69 -12.29 -3.49
N GLN A 134 3.43 -12.13 -4.79
CA GLN A 134 2.28 -11.35 -5.27
C GLN A 134 0.94 -11.92 -4.78
N GLU A 135 0.74 -13.23 -4.90
CA GLU A 135 -0.51 -13.87 -4.44
C GLU A 135 -0.63 -13.84 -2.90
N TYR A 136 0.49 -13.96 -2.18
CA TYR A 136 0.57 -13.88 -0.73
C TYR A 136 0.22 -12.47 -0.19
N THR A 137 0.67 -11.42 -0.88
CA THR A 137 0.42 -10.02 -0.49
C THR A 137 -0.94 -9.52 -0.94
N ALA A 138 -1.48 -10.03 -2.06
CA ALA A 138 -2.77 -9.60 -2.61
C ALA A 138 -4.01 -10.08 -1.82
N ASN A 139 -3.87 -11.10 -0.97
CA ASN A 139 -4.98 -11.67 -0.22
C ASN A 139 -4.78 -11.47 1.31
N PRO A 140 -5.25 -10.33 1.87
CA PRO A 140 -5.22 -10.09 3.31
C PRO A 140 -6.30 -10.87 4.08
N LEU A 141 -7.38 -11.28 3.40
CA LEU A 141 -8.50 -12.05 3.96
C LEU A 141 -8.18 -13.55 4.01
N ALA A 142 -7.38 -13.94 4.99
CA ALA A 142 -7.45 -15.27 5.58
C ALA A 142 -7.02 -15.09 7.04
N ASP A 143 -7.97 -14.54 7.80
CA ASP A 143 -8.02 -14.66 9.25
C ASP A 143 -7.75 -16.13 9.63
N ASP A 144 -7.01 -16.32 10.73
CA ASP A 144 -6.72 -17.58 11.47
C ASP A 144 -5.99 -18.81 10.86
N SER A 145 -5.50 -18.80 9.63
CA SER A 145 -4.79 -19.98 9.09
C SER A 145 -3.26 -19.83 9.09
N GLU A 146 -2.59 -20.57 9.98
CA GLU A 146 -1.14 -20.92 10.01
C GLU A 146 -0.36 -20.47 8.76
N ASP A 147 0.67 -19.66 8.96
CA ASP A 147 1.40 -18.95 7.91
C ASP A 147 1.86 -19.87 6.76
N ASP A 148 2.20 -21.12 7.07
CA ASP A 148 2.54 -22.17 6.10
C ASP A 148 1.39 -22.49 5.14
N ARG A 149 0.15 -22.56 5.63
CA ARG A 149 -1.05 -22.75 4.79
C ARG A 149 -1.26 -21.56 3.87
N LYS A 150 -0.96 -20.34 4.34
CA LYS A 150 -1.05 -19.13 3.50
C LYS A 150 -0.03 -19.19 2.35
N ILE A 151 1.20 -19.62 2.63
CA ILE A 151 2.23 -19.81 1.61
C ILE A 151 1.81 -20.89 0.59
N LEU A 152 1.31 -22.04 1.05
CA LEU A 152 0.86 -23.12 0.17
C LEU A 152 -0.28 -22.69 -0.77
N ARG A 153 -1.24 -21.91 -0.26
CA ARG A 153 -2.33 -21.34 -1.07
C ARG A 153 -1.79 -20.38 -2.11
N ALA A 154 -0.85 -19.51 -1.74
CA ALA A 154 -0.22 -18.58 -2.66
C ALA A 154 0.57 -19.31 -3.77
N GLN A 155 1.29 -20.38 -3.43
CA GLN A 155 1.97 -21.25 -4.39
C GLN A 155 0.98 -21.87 -5.39
N THR A 156 -0.08 -22.50 -4.88
CA THR A 156 -1.12 -23.13 -5.70
C THR A 156 -1.76 -22.13 -6.67
N ARG A 157 -2.06 -20.91 -6.21
CA ARG A 157 -2.63 -19.84 -7.05
C ARG A 157 -1.64 -19.39 -8.13
N ALA A 158 -0.38 -19.16 -7.76
CA ALA A 158 0.66 -18.74 -8.70
C ALA A 158 0.90 -19.78 -9.80
N GLU A 159 0.92 -21.07 -9.44
CA GLU A 159 1.03 -22.17 -10.38
C GLU A 159 -0.16 -22.24 -11.34
N ARG A 160 -1.39 -22.21 -10.82
CA ARG A 160 -2.62 -22.23 -11.64
C ARG A 160 -2.64 -21.08 -12.64
N LYS A 161 -2.29 -19.88 -12.20
CA LYS A 161 -2.21 -18.67 -13.04
C LYS A 161 -1.15 -18.82 -14.14
N THR A 162 0.02 -19.37 -13.80
CA THR A 162 1.08 -19.56 -14.80
C THR A 162 0.75 -20.67 -15.80
N LYS A 163 0.07 -21.75 -15.36
CA LYS A 163 -0.42 -22.81 -16.26
C LYS A 163 -1.49 -22.26 -17.22
N SER A 164 -2.45 -21.47 -16.73
CA SER A 164 -3.48 -20.86 -17.58
C SER A 164 -2.91 -19.81 -18.55
N GLU A 165 -1.96 -18.99 -18.11
CA GLU A 165 -1.25 -18.04 -18.98
C GLU A 165 -0.49 -18.75 -20.12
N LYS A 166 0.17 -19.88 -19.82
CA LYS A 166 0.85 -20.70 -20.83
C LYS A 166 -0.14 -21.31 -21.83
N ALA A 167 -1.29 -21.81 -21.36
CA ALA A 167 -2.35 -22.35 -22.22
C ALA A 167 -2.90 -21.28 -23.17
N LYS A 168 -3.28 -20.10 -22.64
CA LYS A 168 -3.77 -18.97 -23.45
C LYS A 168 -2.77 -18.51 -24.51
N LYS A 169 -1.48 -18.46 -24.17
CA LYS A 169 -0.42 -18.12 -25.14
C LYS A 169 -0.26 -19.17 -26.24
N LYS A 170 -0.45 -20.46 -25.92
CA LYS A 170 -0.42 -21.54 -26.93
C LYS A 170 -1.59 -21.42 -27.89
N ASP A 171 -2.80 -21.17 -27.38
CA ASP A 171 -4.00 -20.96 -28.18
C ASP A 171 -3.88 -19.74 -29.08
N GLN A 172 -3.37 -18.61 -28.56
CA GLN A 172 -3.13 -17.40 -29.36
C GLN A 172 -2.13 -17.64 -30.49
N ARG A 173 -1.02 -18.36 -30.25
CA ARG A 173 -0.06 -18.70 -31.31
C ARG A 173 -0.67 -19.62 -32.36
N HIS A 174 -1.51 -20.56 -31.94
CA HIS A 174 -2.21 -21.47 -32.84
C HIS A 174 -3.17 -20.70 -33.75
N ILE A 175 -3.99 -19.81 -33.19
CA ILE A 175 -4.92 -18.94 -33.94
C ILE A 175 -4.15 -18.02 -34.90
N ALA A 176 -3.05 -17.39 -34.44
CA ALA A 176 -2.23 -16.54 -35.29
C ALA A 176 -1.61 -17.31 -36.47
N GLY A 177 -1.12 -18.53 -36.22
CA GLY A 177 -0.60 -19.41 -37.27
C GLY A 177 -1.67 -19.81 -38.30
N GLN A 178 -2.90 -20.10 -37.84
CA GLN A 178 -4.03 -20.39 -38.74
C GLN A 178 -4.41 -19.19 -39.60
N LEU A 179 -4.48 -17.98 -39.03
CA LEU A 179 -4.79 -16.76 -39.78
C LEU A 179 -3.70 -16.44 -40.81
N GLN A 180 -2.43 -16.67 -40.46
CA GLN A 180 -1.32 -16.44 -41.38
C GLN A 180 -1.30 -17.45 -42.53
N LEU A 181 -1.67 -18.71 -42.27
CA LEU A 181 -1.85 -19.72 -43.32
C LEU A 181 -3.02 -19.35 -44.25
N LEU A 182 -4.15 -18.90 -43.70
CA LEU A 182 -5.29 -18.45 -44.49
C LEU A 182 -4.92 -17.25 -45.38
N LEU A 183 -4.16 -16.28 -44.85
CA LEU A 183 -3.66 -15.14 -45.63
C LEU A 183 -2.77 -15.58 -46.79
N LEU A 184 -1.86 -16.53 -46.55
CA LEU A 184 -0.97 -17.09 -47.59
C LEU A 184 -1.76 -17.83 -48.67
N VAL A 185 -2.78 -18.58 -48.28
CA VAL A 185 -3.69 -19.26 -49.22
C VAL A 185 -4.47 -18.26 -50.07
N MET A 186 -4.93 -17.15 -49.49
CA MET A 186 -5.60 -16.07 -50.23
C MET A 186 -4.65 -15.32 -51.18
N GLN A 187 -3.38 -15.13 -50.81
CA GLN A 187 -2.38 -14.44 -51.63
C GLN A 187 -1.84 -15.27 -52.79
N THR A 188 -1.78 -16.60 -52.65
CA THR A 188 -1.23 -17.50 -53.67
C THR A 188 -2.17 -17.77 -54.85
N GLY A 189 -3.40 -17.21 -54.84
CA GLY A 189 -4.25 -17.10 -56.02
C GLY A 189 -4.56 -18.43 -56.75
N LYS A 190 -4.41 -19.58 -56.09
CA LYS A 190 -4.74 -20.86 -56.71
C LYS A 190 -6.26 -21.05 -56.67
N GLN A 191 -6.90 -20.75 -57.80
CA GLN A 191 -8.21 -21.27 -58.18
C GLN A 191 -8.20 -22.80 -58.08
N VAL A 192 -8.57 -23.35 -56.93
CA VAL A 192 -8.92 -24.77 -56.79
C VAL A 192 -10.31 -24.82 -56.18
N GLY A 193 -11.31 -24.48 -56.99
CA GLY A 193 -12.72 -24.72 -56.73
C GLY A 193 -13.03 -26.22 -56.79
N GLY A 194 -12.52 -26.98 -55.83
CA GLY A 194 -12.82 -28.39 -55.63
C GLY A 194 -13.39 -28.65 -54.23
N PRO A 195 -14.26 -29.67 -54.06
CA PRO A 195 -14.95 -29.94 -52.79
C PRO A 195 -14.02 -30.17 -51.59
N GLU A 196 -12.76 -30.58 -51.80
CA GLU A 196 -11.74 -30.74 -50.75
C GLU A 196 -11.30 -29.41 -50.10
N PHE A 197 -11.38 -28.30 -50.85
CA PHE A 197 -11.02 -26.97 -50.36
C PHE A 197 -12.06 -26.46 -49.35
N ALA A 198 -13.34 -26.74 -49.61
CA ALA A 198 -14.44 -26.45 -48.68
C ALA A 198 -14.32 -27.28 -47.40
N THR A 199 -13.92 -28.55 -47.49
CA THR A 199 -13.73 -29.42 -46.31
C THR A 199 -12.59 -28.92 -45.41
N THR A 200 -11.49 -28.45 -45.99
CA THR A 200 -10.34 -27.95 -45.24
C THR A 200 -10.66 -26.66 -44.48
N VAL A 201 -11.31 -25.70 -45.14
CA VAL A 201 -11.76 -24.44 -44.51
C VAL A 201 -12.84 -24.70 -43.44
N THR A 202 -13.77 -25.62 -43.69
CA THR A 202 -14.82 -25.97 -42.73
C THR A 202 -14.25 -26.69 -41.49
N SER A 203 -13.21 -27.52 -41.65
CA SER A 203 -12.51 -28.15 -40.51
C SER A 203 -11.75 -27.13 -39.64
N LEU A 204 -11.17 -26.10 -40.25
CA LEU A 204 -10.47 -25.01 -39.56
C LEU A 204 -11.46 -24.14 -38.75
N VAL A 205 -12.64 -23.87 -39.30
CA VAL A 205 -13.70 -23.11 -38.62
C VAL A 205 -14.35 -23.93 -37.49
N THR A 206 -14.62 -25.22 -37.71
CA THR A 206 -15.25 -26.10 -36.69
C THR A 206 -14.28 -26.49 -35.57
N GLY A 207 -12.98 -26.60 -35.84
CA GLY A 207 -11.95 -26.77 -34.82
C GLY A 207 -11.88 -25.60 -33.84
N ASN A 208 -12.06 -24.36 -34.30
CA ASN A 208 -12.07 -23.15 -33.46
C ASN A 208 -13.29 -23.08 -32.52
N LEU A 209 -14.46 -23.57 -32.94
CA LEU A 209 -15.66 -23.62 -32.11
C LEU A 209 -15.57 -24.63 -30.95
N ASN A 210 -14.78 -25.70 -31.10
CA ASN A 210 -14.55 -26.69 -30.05
C ASN A 210 -13.47 -26.27 -29.04
N VAL A 211 -12.51 -25.44 -29.46
CA VAL A 211 -11.51 -24.87 -28.54
C VAL A 211 -12.13 -23.77 -27.66
N GLN A 212 -13.07 -22.97 -28.17
CA GLN A 212 -13.81 -22.01 -27.34
C GLN A 212 -14.71 -22.67 -26.30
N ARG A 213 -15.43 -23.74 -26.65
CA ARG A 213 -16.33 -24.44 -25.71
C ARG A 213 -15.61 -25.13 -24.53
N LYS A 214 -14.35 -25.55 -24.69
CA LYS A 214 -13.56 -26.15 -23.59
C LYS A 214 -13.00 -25.14 -22.59
N ASN A 215 -12.99 -23.85 -22.93
CA ASN A 215 -12.48 -22.78 -22.06
C ASN A 215 -13.58 -22.11 -21.21
N GLU A 216 -14.84 -22.50 -21.39
CA GLU A 216 -16.03 -21.95 -20.70
C GLU A 216 -16.68 -22.95 -19.70
N SER A 217 -16.09 -24.13 -19.48
CA SER A 217 -16.50 -25.13 -18.46
C SER A 217 -15.40 -25.31 -17.42
#